data_AF-A0A350AJP4-F1
#
_entry.id   AF-A0A350AJP4-F1
#
_cell.length_a   1.000
_cell.length_b   1.000
_cell.length_c   1.000
_cell.angle_alpha   90.00
_cell.angle_beta   90.00
_cell.angle_gamma   90.00
#
_symmetry.space_group_name_H-M   'P 1'
#
loop_
_entity.id
_entity.type
_entity.pdbx_description
1 polymer ?
#
loop_
_entity_poly.entity_id
_entity_poly.type
_entity_poly.pdbx_seq_one_letter_code
_entity_poly.pdbx_strand_id
1 'polypeptide(L)'
;MHKFIRSILLAGVLSLAFIFPMSQVSAESGVLLTKTANSDNATLGETITYTYNIVNKGVVEIKNIILNDNKLGNIPLTSDNVTITKLAPGESASAVVTYKVIFSDLLAGSIRNIATVTGEEPNGKPVTASSGEVEVSTNIIKALLTKAE
;
A
#
# COMPACT_ATOMS: atom_id res chain seq x y z
N MET A 1 -24.48 -21.33 -52.81
CA MET A 1 -24.48 -19.97 -52.20
C MET A 1 -24.84 -20.11 -50.73
N HIS A 2 -24.40 -19.29 -49.77
CA HIS A 2 -23.20 -18.45 -49.61
C HIS A 2 -22.99 -18.24 -48.08
N LYS A 3 -21.84 -17.69 -47.65
CA LYS A 3 -21.39 -17.62 -46.23
C LYS A 3 -22.06 -16.49 -45.40
N PHE A 4 -21.55 -16.27 -44.17
CA PHE A 4 -21.71 -15.11 -43.25
C PHE A 4 -22.84 -15.27 -42.16
N ILE A 5 -22.70 -14.99 -40.84
CA ILE A 5 -21.66 -14.34 -39.98
C ILE A 5 -21.57 -14.94 -38.54
N ARG A 6 -20.32 -15.05 -38.04
CA ARG A 6 -19.71 -15.01 -36.68
C ARG A 6 -20.52 -14.98 -35.33
N SER A 7 -20.05 -15.83 -34.38
CA SER A 7 -19.78 -15.59 -32.93
C SER A 7 -20.94 -15.32 -31.93
N ILE A 8 -20.79 -15.34 -30.57
CA ILE A 8 -19.63 -15.56 -29.66
C ILE A 8 -20.03 -16.33 -28.34
N LEU A 9 -19.14 -16.37 -27.33
CA LEU A 9 -19.24 -17.03 -26.00
C LEU A 9 -19.99 -16.18 -24.92
N LEU A 10 -20.81 -16.79 -24.04
CA LEU A 10 -20.52 -17.28 -22.66
C LEU A 10 -20.41 -16.22 -21.53
N ALA A 11 -21.30 -16.33 -20.54
CA ALA A 11 -21.05 -16.02 -19.12
C ALA A 11 -22.15 -16.72 -18.28
N GLY A 12 -21.90 -17.47 -17.21
CA GLY A 12 -20.66 -17.63 -16.44
C GLY A 12 -20.85 -17.04 -15.05
N VAL A 13 -21.17 -17.88 -14.06
CA VAL A 13 -21.48 -17.44 -12.68
C VAL A 13 -20.21 -16.85 -12.05
N LEU A 14 -20.07 -15.53 -12.03
CA LEU A 14 -18.90 -14.88 -11.46
C LEU A 14 -19.09 -14.65 -9.97
N SER A 15 -18.80 -15.69 -9.19
CA SER A 15 -18.57 -15.54 -7.76
C SER A 15 -17.30 -14.70 -7.56
N LEU A 16 -17.46 -13.42 -7.20
CA LEU A 16 -16.34 -12.60 -6.73
C LEU A 16 -15.95 -13.07 -5.32
N ALA A 17 -15.22 -14.19 -5.27
CA ALA A 17 -14.29 -14.39 -4.19
C ALA A 17 -13.25 -13.28 -4.30
N PHE A 18 -13.28 -12.31 -3.38
CA PHE A 18 -12.16 -11.40 -3.14
C PHE A 18 -10.99 -12.20 -2.55
N ILE A 19 -10.33 -12.96 -3.43
CA ILE A 19 -9.05 -13.59 -3.16
C ILE A 19 -8.04 -12.44 -3.17
N PHE A 20 -7.86 -11.79 -2.03
CA PHE A 20 -6.59 -11.14 -1.74
C PHE A 20 -5.54 -12.26 -1.79
N PRO A 21 -4.60 -12.26 -2.74
CA PRO A 21 -3.56 -13.28 -2.75
C PRO A 21 -2.69 -13.07 -1.51
N MET A 22 -2.81 -14.00 -0.55
CA MET A 22 -1.97 -14.12 0.64
C MET A 22 -0.54 -14.52 0.20
N SER A 23 0.15 -13.62 -0.49
CA SER A 23 1.52 -13.78 -0.96
C SER A 23 2.47 -12.98 -0.07
N GLN A 24 2.57 -13.41 1.18
CA GLN A 24 3.74 -13.10 1.99
C GLN A 24 4.09 -14.28 2.89
N VAL A 25 4.72 -15.29 2.29
CA VAL A 25 5.71 -16.09 3.01
C VAL A 25 6.87 -15.14 3.32
N SER A 26 6.81 -14.52 4.50
CA SER A 26 7.97 -13.92 5.14
C SER A 26 8.34 -14.82 6.31
N ALA A 27 9.64 -15.01 6.58
CA ALA A 27 10.07 -15.50 7.88
C ALA A 27 9.45 -14.58 8.96
N GLU A 28 9.16 -15.11 10.17
CA GLU A 28 8.62 -14.29 11.26
C GLU A 28 9.58 -13.16 11.59
N SER A 29 9.34 -12.01 10.97
CA SER A 29 10.10 -10.80 11.19
C SER A 29 9.68 -10.27 12.55
N GLY A 30 10.66 -9.89 13.36
CA GLY A 30 10.41 -9.21 14.63
C GLY A 30 9.66 -7.87 14.46
N VAL A 31 9.45 -7.41 13.22
CA VAL A 31 8.63 -6.24 12.89
C VAL A 31 7.48 -6.61 11.95
N LEU A 32 6.29 -6.11 12.23
CA LEU A 32 5.14 -6.11 11.35
C LEU A 32 4.92 -4.70 10.80
N LEU A 33 4.60 -4.58 9.51
CA LEU A 33 4.19 -3.34 8.87
C LEU A 33 2.84 -3.55 8.18
N THR A 34 1.82 -2.78 8.59
CA THR A 34 0.54 -2.69 7.89
C THR A 34 0.37 -1.30 7.27
N LYS A 35 -0.38 -1.26 6.16
CA LYS A 35 -0.62 -0.06 5.36
C LYS A 35 -2.04 -0.09 4.82
N THR A 36 -2.72 1.04 4.86
CA THR A 36 -4.04 1.23 4.24
C THR A 36 -4.10 2.54 3.47
N ALA A 37 -5.02 2.63 2.51
CA ALA A 37 -5.48 3.88 1.91
C ALA A 37 -6.89 4.20 2.41
N ASN A 38 -7.27 5.48 2.39
CA ASN A 38 -8.64 5.92 2.68
C ASN A 38 -9.65 5.63 1.55
N SER A 39 -9.19 5.22 0.37
CA SER A 39 -10.03 4.86 -0.78
C SER A 39 -9.30 3.87 -1.70
N ASP A 40 -10.07 3.03 -2.36
CA ASP A 40 -9.69 2.06 -3.40
C ASP A 40 -9.79 2.64 -4.83
N ASN A 41 -10.37 3.83 -4.99
CA ASN A 41 -10.41 4.58 -6.25
C ASN A 41 -10.00 6.05 -6.07
N ALA A 42 -9.45 6.66 -7.12
CA ALA A 42 -9.22 8.11 -7.15
C ALA A 42 -9.29 8.71 -8.56
N THR A 43 -9.37 10.04 -8.65
CA THR A 43 -9.30 10.82 -9.90
C THR A 43 -8.18 11.87 -9.87
N LEU A 44 -7.89 12.47 -11.02
CA LEU A 44 -6.77 13.40 -11.18
C LEU A 44 -6.85 14.60 -10.22
N GLY A 45 -5.83 14.77 -9.39
CA GLY A 45 -5.75 15.87 -8.43
C GLY A 45 -6.45 15.64 -7.10
N GLU A 46 -7.17 14.52 -6.93
CA GLU A 46 -7.63 14.05 -5.62
C GLU A 46 -6.43 13.64 -4.74
N THR A 47 -6.67 13.59 -3.43
CA THR A 47 -5.68 13.24 -2.42
C THR A 47 -6.03 11.90 -1.78
N ILE A 48 -5.12 10.94 -1.87
CA ILE A 48 -5.17 9.68 -1.14
C ILE A 48 -4.41 9.87 0.17
N THR A 49 -5.02 9.51 1.29
CA THR A 49 -4.38 9.44 2.60
C THR A 49 -3.96 8.00 2.86
N TYR A 50 -2.65 7.78 3.04
CA TYR A 50 -2.09 6.50 3.46
C TYR A 50 -1.80 6.52 4.96
N THR A 51 -2.21 5.45 5.63
CA THR A 51 -1.93 5.22 7.05
C THR A 51 -1.00 4.02 7.18
N TYR A 52 0.05 4.17 7.97
CA TYR A 52 1.05 3.15 8.26
C TYR A 52 1.02 2.81 9.75
N ASN A 53 1.12 1.53 10.09
CA ASN A 53 1.30 1.07 11.46
C ASN A 53 2.41 0.01 11.48
N ILE A 54 3.41 0.24 12.34
CA ILE A 54 4.56 -0.64 12.52
C ILE A 54 4.54 -1.13 13.95
N VAL A 55 4.70 -2.44 14.16
CA VAL A 55 4.72 -3.06 15.49
C VAL A 55 5.96 -3.91 15.64
N ASN A 56 6.71 -3.74 16.73
CA ASN A 56 7.72 -4.71 17.13
C ASN A 56 7.02 -5.93 17.74
N LYS A 57 7.01 -7.05 17.00
CA LYS A 57 6.49 -8.36 17.41
C LYS A 57 7.58 -9.26 18.02
N GLY A 58 8.84 -8.85 17.97
CA GLY A 58 9.96 -9.55 18.58
C GLY A 58 10.05 -9.36 20.10
N VAL A 59 11.07 -9.98 20.69
CA VAL A 59 11.36 -9.93 22.14
C VAL A 59 12.56 -9.02 22.50
N VAL A 60 13.10 -8.28 21.51
CA VAL A 60 14.22 -7.34 21.68
C VAL A 60 13.86 -5.95 21.10
N GLU A 61 14.50 -4.89 21.60
CA GLU A 61 14.35 -3.54 21.04
C GLU A 61 14.92 -3.47 19.62
N ILE A 62 14.17 -2.89 18.69
CA ILE A 62 14.63 -2.58 17.33
C ILE A 62 15.04 -1.11 17.29
N LYS A 63 16.19 -0.79 16.71
CA LYS A 63 16.75 0.55 16.53
C LYS A 63 16.87 0.90 15.05
N ASN A 64 17.26 2.15 14.76
CA ASN A 64 17.52 2.66 13.42
C ASN A 64 16.33 2.43 12.46
N ILE A 65 15.11 2.57 12.99
CA ILE A 65 13.88 2.27 12.24
C ILE A 65 13.65 3.35 11.18
N ILE A 66 13.53 2.91 9.93
CA ILE A 66 13.28 3.75 8.75
C ILE A 66 12.09 3.15 8.00
N LEU A 67 11.05 3.95 7.75
CA LEU A 67 9.97 3.60 6.83
C LEU A 67 10.25 4.26 5.47
N ASN A 68 10.24 3.46 4.40
CA ASN A 68 10.34 3.93 3.03
C ASN A 68 9.20 3.39 2.18
N ASP A 69 8.65 4.24 1.32
CA ASP A 69 7.51 3.97 0.46
C ASP A 69 7.88 4.17 -1.02
N ASN A 70 7.41 3.31 -1.92
CA ASN A 70 7.80 3.39 -3.34
C ASN A 70 7.15 4.56 -4.11
N LYS A 71 6.14 5.24 -3.54
CA LYS A 71 5.50 6.43 -4.11
C LYS A 71 5.84 7.72 -3.34
N LEU A 72 6.13 7.63 -2.05
CA LEU A 72 6.34 8.77 -1.14
C LEU A 72 7.78 8.93 -0.61
N GLY A 73 8.65 7.92 -0.77
CA GLY A 73 10.02 7.96 -0.26
C GLY A 73 10.12 7.71 1.24
N ASN A 74 11.08 8.35 1.92
CA ASN A 74 11.27 8.21 3.36
C ASN A 74 10.17 8.94 4.14
N ILE A 75 9.52 8.23 5.07
CA ILE A 75 8.43 8.73 5.89
C ILE A 75 8.85 8.70 7.37
N PRO A 76 8.91 9.85 8.07
CA PRO A 76 9.11 9.88 9.51
C PRO A 76 7.99 9.16 10.26
N LEU A 77 8.37 8.32 11.22
CA LEU A 77 7.44 7.62 12.11
C LEU A 77 7.19 8.42 13.37
N THR A 78 5.96 8.39 13.88
CA THR A 78 5.56 9.06 15.11
C THR A 78 4.78 8.16 16.05
N SER A 79 4.92 8.45 17.34
CA SER A 79 4.03 7.99 18.42
C SER A 79 3.79 9.18 19.34
N ASP A 80 2.54 9.43 19.73
CA ASP A 80 2.12 10.59 20.53
C ASP A 80 2.66 11.95 20.05
N ASN A 81 2.75 12.12 18.72
CA ASN A 81 3.33 13.28 18.00
C ASN A 81 4.85 13.48 18.18
N VAL A 82 5.56 12.52 18.75
CA VAL A 82 7.03 12.49 18.86
C VAL A 82 7.60 11.59 17.76
N THR A 83 8.68 12.01 17.10
CA THR A 83 9.38 11.18 16.09
C THR A 83 10.05 9.98 16.75
N ILE A 84 9.81 8.78 16.22
CA ILE A 84 10.30 7.51 16.75
C ILE A 84 11.28 6.86 15.77
N THR A 85 12.44 6.45 16.27
CA THR A 85 13.50 5.73 15.52
C THR A 85 13.85 4.37 16.13
N LYS A 86 13.14 3.95 17.18
CA LYS A 86 13.31 2.68 17.88
C LYS A 86 11.98 2.19 18.45
N LEU A 87 11.79 0.88 18.57
CA LEU A 87 10.60 0.27 19.18
C LEU A 87 11.04 -0.84 20.13
N ALA A 88 10.62 -0.75 21.41
CA ALA A 88 10.74 -1.84 22.36
C ALA A 88 9.74 -2.98 22.01
N PRO A 89 9.90 -4.19 22.58
CA PRO A 89 8.99 -5.31 22.35
C PRO A 89 7.52 -4.93 22.62
N GLY A 90 6.65 -5.16 21.64
CA GLY A 90 5.23 -4.83 21.71
C GLY A 90 4.87 -3.37 21.41
N GLU A 91 5.83 -2.45 21.34
CA GLU A 91 5.56 -1.06 20.96
C GLU A 91 5.21 -0.93 19.48
N SER A 92 4.49 0.17 19.16
CA SER A 92 4.13 0.54 17.81
C SER A 92 4.40 2.01 17.51
N ALA A 93 4.64 2.30 16.24
CA ALA A 93 4.67 3.65 15.70
C ALA A 93 3.79 3.73 14.45
N SER A 94 3.37 4.94 14.11
CA SER A 94 2.48 5.18 12.97
C SER A 94 2.96 6.35 12.12
N ALA A 95 2.44 6.44 10.90
CA ALA A 95 2.55 7.63 10.08
C ALA A 95 1.26 7.81 9.26
N VAL A 96 0.94 9.06 8.95
CA VAL A 96 -0.16 9.41 8.05
C VAL A 96 0.38 10.38 7.01
N VAL A 97 0.34 10.00 5.74
CA VAL A 97 0.93 10.78 4.64
C VAL A 97 -0.02 10.82 3.47
N THR A 98 -0.12 11.98 2.82
CA THR A 98 -0.99 12.20 1.66
C THR A 98 -0.23 12.08 0.34
N TYR A 99 -0.89 11.52 -0.66
CA TYR A 99 -0.41 11.43 -2.04
C TYR A 99 -1.44 12.09 -2.96
N LYS A 100 -1.01 13.07 -3.76
CA LYS A 100 -1.87 13.71 -4.75
C LYS A 100 -1.77 12.96 -6.07
N VAL A 101 -2.91 12.50 -6.60
CA VAL A 101 -2.96 11.75 -7.87
C VAL A 101 -2.50 12.63 -9.02
N ILE A 102 -1.50 12.18 -9.78
CA ILE A 102 -0.96 12.88 -10.94
C ILE A 102 -1.35 12.22 -12.26
N PHE A 103 -1.11 12.92 -13.38
CA PHE A 103 -1.55 12.47 -14.70
C PHE A 103 -0.92 11.14 -15.13
N SER A 104 0.31 10.85 -14.71
CA SER A 104 0.95 9.55 -14.99
C SER A 104 0.27 8.38 -14.28
N ASP A 105 -0.29 8.58 -13.08
CA ASP A 105 -1.08 7.53 -12.41
C ASP A 105 -2.40 7.30 -13.13
N LEU A 106 -3.03 8.36 -13.65
CA LEU A 106 -4.24 8.27 -14.44
C LEU A 106 -4.01 7.51 -15.76
N LEU A 107 -2.85 7.70 -16.39
CA LEU A 107 -2.44 6.92 -17.58
C LEU A 107 -2.09 5.46 -17.25
N ALA A 108 -1.62 5.17 -16.04
CA ALA A 108 -1.32 3.82 -15.57
C ALA A 108 -2.58 3.01 -15.23
N GLY A 109 -3.72 3.65 -14.97
CA GLY A 109 -4.98 3.01 -14.59
C GLY A 109 -5.07 2.59 -13.12
N SER A 110 -3.95 2.49 -12.40
CA SER A 110 -3.91 2.34 -10.95
C SER A 110 -2.61 2.84 -10.31
N ILE A 111 -2.68 3.11 -9.00
CA ILE A 111 -1.56 3.45 -8.13
C ILE A 111 -1.27 2.22 -7.27
N ARG A 112 -0.23 1.46 -7.63
CA ARG A 112 0.26 0.32 -6.85
C ARG A 112 1.33 0.80 -5.88
N ASN A 113 1.04 0.77 -4.58
CA ASN A 113 1.85 1.41 -3.56
C ASN A 113 2.26 0.45 -2.43
N ILE A 114 3.57 0.25 -2.25
CA ILE A 114 4.19 -0.69 -1.29
C ILE A 114 5.17 0.08 -0.40
N ALA A 115 5.11 -0.17 0.91
CA ALA A 115 6.09 0.34 1.86
C ALA A 115 6.94 -0.78 2.45
N THR A 116 8.15 -0.42 2.88
CA THR A 116 9.10 -1.30 3.57
C THR A 116 9.66 -0.55 4.76
N VAL A 117 9.69 -1.22 5.91
CA VAL A 117 10.41 -0.79 7.11
C VAL A 117 11.70 -1.58 7.24
N THR A 118 12.79 -0.92 7.62
CA THR A 118 14.06 -1.53 8.03
C THR A 118 14.45 -1.07 9.43
N GLY A 119 15.21 -1.88 10.14
CA GLY A 119 15.81 -1.54 11.43
C GLY A 119 16.85 -2.59 11.84
N GLU A 120 17.37 -2.49 13.07
CA GLU A 120 18.43 -3.36 13.59
C GLU A 120 18.15 -3.78 15.03
N GLU A 121 18.37 -5.07 15.34
CA GLU A 121 18.42 -5.60 16.71
C GLU A 121 19.71 -5.17 17.44
N PRO A 122 19.80 -5.26 18.78
CA PRO A 122 20.98 -4.80 19.53
C PRO A 122 22.26 -5.60 19.27
N ASN A 123 22.13 -6.78 18.65
CA ASN A 123 23.22 -7.65 18.20
C ASN A 123 23.71 -7.29 16.77
N GLY A 124 23.14 -6.27 16.12
CA GLY A 124 23.44 -5.87 14.74
C GLY A 124 22.70 -6.68 13.66
N LYS A 125 21.78 -7.57 14.03
CA LYS A 125 20.95 -8.31 13.07
C LYS A 125 19.94 -7.36 12.42
N PRO A 126 19.91 -7.25 11.08
CA PRO A 126 18.92 -6.43 10.41
C PRO A 126 17.53 -7.07 10.51
N VAL A 127 16.51 -6.23 10.66
CA VAL A 127 15.10 -6.59 10.56
C VAL A 127 14.45 -5.80 9.43
N THR A 128 13.54 -6.44 8.72
CA THR A 128 12.80 -5.82 7.61
C THR A 128 11.40 -6.39 7.52
N ALA A 129 10.45 -5.56 7.12
CA ALA A 129 9.12 -6.01 6.71
C ALA A 129 8.59 -5.09 5.61
N SER A 130 7.84 -5.67 4.67
CA SER A 130 7.10 -4.92 3.67
C SER A 130 5.61 -5.02 3.94
N SER A 131 4.87 -3.96 3.65
CA SER A 131 3.41 -4.00 3.63
C SER A 131 2.93 -4.91 2.49
N GLY A 132 1.68 -5.36 2.58
CA GLY A 132 0.94 -5.73 1.37
C GLY A 132 0.91 -4.55 0.37
N GLU A 133 0.71 -4.87 -0.90
CA GLU A 133 0.49 -3.83 -1.91
C GLU A 133 -0.89 -3.21 -1.72
N VAL A 134 -0.93 -1.88 -1.63
CA VAL A 134 -2.18 -1.12 -1.67
C VAL A 134 -2.36 -0.58 -3.08
N GLU A 135 -3.38 -1.08 -3.77
CA GLU A 135 -3.74 -0.63 -5.11
C GLU A 135 -4.94 0.33 -5.05
N VAL A 136 -4.82 1.49 -5.69
CA VAL A 136 -5.91 2.47 -5.84
C VAL A 136 -6.17 2.69 -7.33
N SER A 137 -7.35 2.32 -7.82
CA SER A 137 -7.73 2.43 -9.23
C SER A 137 -7.92 3.89 -9.66
N THR A 138 -7.41 4.28 -10.83
CA THR A 138 -7.52 5.65 -11.36
C THR A 138 -8.47 5.72 -12.55
N ASN A 139 -9.54 6.51 -12.43
CA ASN A 139 -10.65 6.49 -13.40
C ASN A 139 -10.62 7.69 -14.37
N ILE A 140 -10.06 7.48 -15.57
CA ILE A 140 -10.06 8.48 -16.67
C ILE A 140 -11.49 8.98 -16.97
N ILE A 141 -12.45 8.07 -17.08
CA ILE A 141 -13.84 8.40 -17.49
C ILE A 141 -14.51 9.31 -16.46
N LYS A 142 -14.34 9.04 -15.16
CA LYS A 142 -14.90 9.88 -14.08
C LYS A 142 -14.30 11.28 -14.10
N ALA A 143 -12.98 11.40 -14.34
CA ALA A 143 -12.27 12.69 -14.41
C ALA A 143 -12.63 13.56 -15.64
N LEU A 144 -13.13 12.94 -16.73
CA LEU A 144 -13.60 13.65 -17.92
C LEU A 144 -15.08 14.08 -17.80
N LEU A 145 -15.92 13.26 -17.14
CA LEU A 145 -17.34 13.58 -16.95
C LEU A 145 -17.57 14.73 -15.96
N THR A 146 -16.76 14.84 -14.90
CA THR A 146 -16.89 15.92 -13.88
C THR A 146 -16.38 17.30 -14.33
N LYS A 147 -15.88 17.43 -15.57
CA LYS A 147 -15.48 18.72 -16.18
C LYS A 147 -16.44 19.22 -17.26
N ALA A 148 -17.58 18.55 -17.44
CA ALA A 148 -18.57 18.87 -18.47
C ALA A 148 -19.80 19.64 -17.93
N GLU A 149 -19.77 20.02 -16.65
CA GLU A 149 -20.74 20.91 -15.96
C GLU A 149 -20.04 22.21 -15.53
#